data_AF-A0A3G6ISF8-F1
#
_entry.id   AF-A0A3G6ISF8-F1
#
_cell.length_a   1.000
_cell.length_b   1.000
_cell.length_c   1.000
_cell.angle_alpha   90.00
_cell.angle_beta   90.00
_cell.angle_gamma   90.00
#
_symmetry.space_group_name_H-M   'P 1'
#
loop_
_entity.id
_entity.type
_entity.pdbx_description
1 polymer ?
#
loop_
_entity_poly.entity_id
_entity_poly.type
_entity_poly.pdbx_seq_one_letter_code
_entity_poly.pdbx_strand_id
1 'polypeptide(L)'
;MTHGKKTIRCERCKRRLRRSNAFSGWCERYVRGRVAGYVCPTCQTSLEHLEGEVNSAQPTFLINGKRYELLRSVFIPTAPKGGA
;
A
#
# COMPACT_ATOMS: atom_id res chain seq x y z
N MET A 1 22.52 6.51 14.21
CA MET A 1 22.19 5.17 13.66
C MET A 1 21.88 5.33 12.17
N THR A 2 22.90 5.20 11.31
CA THR A 2 22.76 5.31 9.86
C THR A 2 21.93 4.14 9.34
N HIS A 3 20.68 4.40 8.97
CA HIS A 3 19.83 3.42 8.30
C HIS A 3 20.42 3.21 6.89
N GLY A 4 21.37 2.28 6.77
CA GLY A 4 21.90 1.85 5.47
C GLY A 4 20.72 1.56 4.55
N LYS A 5 20.70 2.17 3.36
CA LYS A 5 19.60 2.04 2.38
C LYS A 5 19.34 0.56 2.11
N LYS A 6 18.38 -0.03 2.84
CA LYS A 6 17.97 -1.42 2.68
C LYS A 6 17.37 -1.53 1.29
N THR A 7 18.14 -2.09 0.36
CA THR A 7 17.67 -2.33 -0.99
C THR A 7 16.53 -3.34 -0.91
N ILE A 8 15.31 -2.90 -1.24
CA ILE A 8 14.15 -3.79 -1.29
C ILE A 8 14.30 -4.73 -2.48
N ARG A 9 14.10 -6.03 -2.25
CA ARG A 9 14.19 -7.08 -3.25
C ARG A 9 12.94 -7.95 -3.20
N CYS A 10 12.52 -8.42 -4.38
CA CYS A 10 11.44 -9.41 -4.48
C CYS A 10 11.88 -10.71 -3.79
N GLU A 11 11.03 -11.27 -2.94
CA GLU A 11 11.33 -12.53 -2.27
C GLU A 11 11.45 -13.69 -3.26
N ARG A 12 10.63 -13.69 -4.33
CA ARG A 12 10.53 -14.76 -5.34
C ARG A 12 11.67 -14.72 -6.35
N CYS A 13 11.83 -13.61 -7.08
CA CYS A 13 12.80 -13.51 -8.18
C CYS A 13 14.05 -12.67 -7.87
N LYS A 14 14.19 -12.14 -6.65
CA LYS A 14 15.29 -11.28 -6.21
C LYS A 14 15.48 -9.98 -7.02
N ARG A 15 14.54 -9.63 -7.90
CA ARG A 15 14.49 -8.34 -8.61
C ARG A 15 14.56 -7.20 -7.59
N ARG A 16 15.36 -6.18 -7.88
CA ARG A 16 15.55 -5.02 -6.98
C ARG A 16 14.53 -3.93 -7.29
N LEU A 17 13.97 -3.32 -6.26
CA LEU A 17 13.25 -2.06 -6.37
C LEU A 17 14.25 -0.93 -6.60
N ARG A 18 14.28 -0.37 -7.81
CA ARG A 18 15.30 0.62 -8.21
C ARG A 18 14.91 2.07 -7.91
N ARG A 19 13.62 2.39 -7.81
CA ARG A 19 13.12 3.75 -7.54
C ARG A 19 12.15 3.70 -6.36
N SER A 20 12.23 4.66 -5.46
CA SER A 20 11.31 4.81 -4.32
C SER A 20 9.84 4.90 -4.77
N ASN A 21 9.61 5.55 -5.90
CA ASN A 21 8.27 5.77 -6.46
C ASN A 21 7.75 4.52 -7.20
N ALA A 22 8.61 3.52 -7.45
CA ALA A 22 8.23 2.25 -8.06
C ALA A 22 7.62 1.27 -7.06
N PHE A 23 7.35 1.72 -5.82
CA PHE A 23 6.55 0.95 -4.87
C PHE A 23 5.12 0.76 -5.36
N SER A 24 4.61 1.63 -6.25
CA SER A 24 3.31 1.44 -6.89
C SER A 24 3.31 0.12 -7.66
N GLY A 25 2.50 -0.84 -7.19
CA GLY A 25 2.39 -2.17 -7.79
C GLY A 25 3.31 -3.23 -7.19
N TRP A 26 4.13 -2.92 -6.18
CA TRP A 26 4.76 -3.95 -5.35
C TRP A 26 3.84 -4.30 -4.18
N CYS A 27 3.63 -5.59 -3.94
CA CYS A 27 2.81 -6.06 -2.82
C CYS A 27 3.70 -6.41 -1.62
N GLU A 28 3.25 -5.97 -0.45
CA GLU A 28 3.80 -6.37 0.84
C GLU A 28 3.24 -7.72 1.25
N ARG A 29 4.10 -8.65 1.62
CA ARG A 29 3.69 -9.91 2.21
C ARG A 29 3.72 -9.78 3.73
N TYR A 30 2.60 -10.08 4.37
CA TYR A 30 2.47 -10.04 5.82
C TYR A 30 2.49 -11.45 6.41
N VAL A 31 3.23 -11.64 7.50
CA VAL A 31 3.20 -12.87 8.33
C VAL A 31 3.03 -12.44 9.77
N ARG A 32 1.99 -12.93 10.44
CA ARG A 32 1.63 -12.56 11.83
C ARG A 32 1.56 -11.04 12.03
N GLY A 33 0.97 -10.33 11.07
CA GLY A 33 0.80 -8.87 11.11
C GLY A 33 2.09 -8.05 10.91
N ARG A 34 3.22 -8.68 10.55
CA ARG A 34 4.47 -7.99 10.24
C ARG A 34 4.81 -8.15 8.77
N VAL A 35 5.40 -7.13 8.15
CA VAL A 35 5.95 -7.22 6.80
C VAL A 35 7.07 -8.26 6.80
N ALA A 36 6.82 -9.38 6.14
CA ALA A 36 7.77 -10.47 5.96
C ALA A 36 8.63 -10.27 4.72
N GLY A 37 8.09 -9.59 3.70
CA GLY A 37 8.84 -9.21 2.51
C GLY A 37 7.98 -8.58 1.44
N TYR A 38 8.51 -8.55 0.21
CA TYR A 38 7.94 -7.82 -0.92
C TYR A 38 7.90 -8.70 -2.17
N VAL A 39 6.86 -8.58 -2.97
CA VAL A 39 6.69 -9.28 -4.24
C VAL A 39 6.50 -8.27 -5.38
N CYS A 40 7.34 -8.39 -6.41
CA CYS A 40 7.24 -7.51 -7.58
C CYS A 40 6.01 -7.84 -8.45
N PRO A 41 5.51 -6.89 -9.25
CA PRO A 41 4.31 -7.08 -10.07
C PRO A 41 4.34 -8.34 -10.95
N THR A 42 5.51 -8.68 -11.50
CA THR A 42 5.68 -9.84 -12.38
C THR A 42 5.62 -11.19 -11.66
N CYS A 43 5.76 -11.18 -10.33
CA CYS A 43 5.75 -12.40 -9.53
C CYS A 43 4.52 -12.49 -8.64
N GLN A 44 3.63 -11.50 -8.65
CA GLN A 44 2.36 -11.56 -7.93
C GLN A 44 1.43 -12.55 -8.62
N THR A 45 0.61 -13.23 -7.82
CA THR A 45 -0.59 -13.90 -8.32
C THR A 45 -1.67 -12.85 -8.62
N SER A 46 -2.66 -13.21 -9.44
CA SER A 46 -3.79 -12.32 -9.74
C SER A 46 -4.51 -11.85 -8.48
N LEU A 47 -4.61 -12.71 -7.46
CA LEU A 47 -5.21 -12.37 -6.17
C LEU A 47 -4.36 -11.35 -5.39
N GLU A 48 -3.06 -11.60 -5.25
CA GLU A 48 -2.15 -10.67 -4.56
C GLU A 48 -2.12 -9.29 -5.24
N HIS A 49 -2.26 -9.26 -6.57
CA HIS A 49 -2.36 -8.02 -7.33
C HIS A 49 -3.65 -7.27 -7.00
N LEU A 50 -4.80 -7.95 -7.06
CA LEU A 50 -6.11 -7.41 -6.69
C LEU A 50 -6.13 -6.89 -5.26
N GLU A 51 -5.58 -7.64 -4.30
CA GLU A 51 -5.48 -7.19 -2.91
C GLU A 51 -4.60 -5.95 -2.76
N GLY A 52 -3.50 -5.87 -3.52
CA GLY A 52 -2.65 -4.68 -3.59
C GLY A 52 -3.40 -3.47 -4.13
N GLU A 53 -4.16 -3.65 -5.21
CA GLU A 53 -4.98 -2.60 -5.80
C GLU A 53 -6.09 -2.13 -4.84
N VAL A 54 -6.83 -3.06 -4.23
CA VAL A 54 -7.89 -2.76 -3.27
C VAL A 54 -7.34 -2.03 -2.04
N ASN A 55 -6.17 -2.43 -1.52
CA ASN A 55 -5.54 -1.74 -0.40
C ASN A 55 -4.97 -0.36 -0.79
N SER A 56 -4.57 -0.18 -2.05
CA SER A 56 -4.08 1.11 -2.56
C SER A 56 -5.21 2.08 -2.89
N ALA A 57 -6.37 1.55 -3.27
CA ALA A 57 -7.59 2.32 -3.40
C ALA A 57 -7.97 2.78 -1.98
N GLN A 58 -7.89 4.07 -1.71
CA GLN A 58 -8.46 4.65 -0.50
C GLN A 58 -9.95 4.85 -0.77
N PRO A 59 -10.85 3.96 -0.30
CA PRO A 59 -12.26 4.18 -0.53
C PRO A 59 -12.71 5.41 0.26
N THR A 60 -13.34 6.35 -0.46
CA THR A 60 -14.03 7.49 0.15
C THR A 60 -15.51 7.16 0.25
N PHE A 61 -16.06 7.30 1.45
CA PHE A 61 -17.46 7.00 1.75
C PHE A 61 -18.23 8.28 2.05
N LEU A 62 -19.51 8.32 1.68
CA LEU A 62 -20.45 9.37 2.06
C LEU A 62 -21.45 8.80 3.06
N ILE A 63 -21.45 9.32 4.29
CA ILE A 63 -22.39 8.94 5.35
C ILE A 63 -23.04 10.22 5.89
N ASN A 64 -24.37 10.31 5.81
CA ASN A 64 -25.15 11.49 6.24
C ASN A 64 -24.61 12.82 5.65
N GLY A 65 -24.25 12.82 4.36
CA GLY A 65 -23.72 14.01 3.67
C GLY A 65 -22.29 14.41 4.06
N LYS A 66 -21.61 13.64 4.93
CA LYS A 66 -20.21 13.86 5.31
C LYS A 66 -19.32 12.83 4.62
N ARG A 67 -18.13 13.27 4.21
CA ARG A 67 -17.12 12.46 3.53
C ARG A 67 -16.17 11.84 4.57
N TYR A 68 -15.89 10.55 4.40
CA TYR A 68 -15.02 9.77 5.27
C TYR A 68 -13.99 9.04 4.43
N GLU A 69 -12.77 8.98 4.93
CA GLU A 69 -11.70 8.15 4.38
C GLU A 69 -11.54 6.94 5.30
N LEU A 70 -11.48 5.76 4.69
CA LEU A 70 -11.24 4.52 5.43
C LEU A 70 -9.73 4.30 5.53
N LEU A 71 -9.19 4.57 6.72
CA LEU A 71 -7.78 4.40 7.03
C LEU A 71 -7.65 3.26 8.04
N ARG A 72 -7.14 2.11 7.61
CA ARG A 72 -6.87 0.95 8.48
C ARG A 72 -8.06 0.54 9.38
N SER A 73 -9.24 0.40 8.77
CA SER A 73 -10.48 -0.02 9.46
C SER A 73 -11.01 0.97 10.49
N VAL A 74 -10.61 2.24 10.44
CA VAL A 74 -11.15 3.33 11.25
C VAL A 74 -11.73 4.40 10.32
N PHE A 75 -12.97 4.83 10.59
CA PHE A 75 -13.59 5.96 9.89
C PHE A 75 -13.02 7.26 10.44
N ILE A 76 -12.30 8.00 9.61
CA ILE A 76 -11.80 9.34 9.97
C ILE A 76 -12.61 10.38 9.19
N PRO A 77 -13.23 11.38 9.85
CA PRO A 77 -13.93 12.45 9.14
C PRO A 77 -12.93 13.27 8.32
N THR A 78 -13.18 13.41 7.02
CA THR A 78 -12.32 14.26 6.18
C THR A 78 -12.68 15.72 6.42
N ALA A 79 -11.73 16.52 6.87
CA ALA A 79 -11.91 17.97 6.96
C ALA A 79 -12.15 18.55 5.55
N PRO A 80 -13.07 19.50 5.38
CA PRO A 80 -13.26 20.16 4.10
C PRO A 80 -11.96 20.87 3.73
N LYS A 81 -11.39 20.53 2.55
CA LYS A 81 -10.33 21.35 1.96
C LYS A 81 -10.95 22.72 1.70
N GLY A 82 -10.48 23.72 2.43
CA GLY A 82 -10.90 25.10 2.26
C GLY A 82 -10.79 25.51 0.80
N GLY A 83 -11.89 26.04 0.26
CA GLY A 83 -11.88 26.77 -0.98
C GLY A 83 -11.13 28.07 -0.79
N ALA A 84 -10.25 28.35 -1.75
CA ALA A 84 -9.77 29.67 -2.09
C ALA A 84 -10.05 29.85 -3.59
#